data_AF-A0A0B8MXK3-F1
#
_entry.id   AF-A0A0B8MXK3-F1
#
_cell.length_a   1.000
_cell.length_b   1.000
_cell.length_c   1.000
_cell.angle_alpha   90.00
_cell.angle_beta   90.00
_cell.angle_gamma   90.00
#
_symmetry.space_group_name_H-M   'P 1'
#
loop_
_entity.id
_entity.type
_entity.pdbx_description
1 polymer ?
#
loop_
_entity_poly.entity_id
_entity_poly.type
_entity_poly.pdbx_seq_one_letter_code
_entity_poly.pdbx_strand_id
1 'polypeptide(L)'
;MTETASTTDAGTAYIDEEIESSSEGNLTYELGTIFKRLFAKDGGLTPHDAARQIDAVYSDIWFPLDPTFRFRPDKGMPGFLVALNEFIFSLARILRYDDMRQDTLVQLILEILELPPRKAQIWGEDCTLYKHNPMFNLNMDDDWNMNSPPDDKDNTASASDVQEKCDDYLNYSTFLARCTGANLYKNDKTGARYKYCTYGIADGLEKDMPRGNIRRSRILVAANYILFSGQAVRDYCYSHPSDSDRGKRARDMWNLWKEKFEAIADGQDEDPEIKDATKKAHSIMVELDASGHDVDESTS
;
A
#
# COMPACT_ATOMS: atom_id res chain seq x y z
N MET A 1 5.37 -28.05 -32.47
CA MET A 1 5.75 -27.40 -31.20
C MET A 1 5.40 -25.93 -31.35
N THR A 2 4.21 -25.56 -30.90
CA THR A 2 3.78 -24.16 -30.81
C THR A 2 4.41 -23.61 -29.54
N GLU A 3 5.42 -22.75 -29.68
CA GLU A 3 5.82 -21.83 -28.62
C GLU A 3 4.59 -21.03 -28.22
N THR A 4 4.02 -21.33 -27.05
CA THR A 4 3.13 -20.41 -26.38
C THR A 4 3.95 -19.17 -26.08
N ALA A 5 3.74 -18.11 -26.87
CA ALA A 5 4.23 -16.78 -26.56
C ALA A 5 3.84 -16.50 -25.10
N SER A 6 4.85 -16.34 -24.25
CA SER A 6 4.67 -15.92 -22.87
C SER A 6 4.01 -14.54 -22.94
N THR A 7 2.71 -14.47 -22.68
CA THR A 7 2.01 -13.20 -22.50
C THR A 7 2.71 -12.47 -21.35
N THR A 8 3.41 -11.38 -21.68
CA THR A 8 4.01 -10.49 -20.68
C THR A 8 2.94 -10.07 -19.69
N ASP A 9 3.18 -10.25 -18.40
CA ASP A 9 2.20 -9.87 -17.38
C ASP A 9 2.09 -8.33 -17.30
N ALA A 10 0.95 -7.82 -16.83
CA ALA A 10 0.62 -6.39 -16.89
C ALA A 10 1.66 -5.49 -16.20
N GLY A 11 2.27 -5.94 -15.10
CA GLY A 11 3.32 -5.17 -14.42
C GLY A 11 4.59 -5.04 -15.25
N THR A 12 4.99 -6.12 -15.91
CA THR A 12 6.15 -6.10 -16.83
C THR A 12 5.84 -5.26 -18.07
N ALA A 13 4.62 -5.37 -18.62
CA ALA A 13 4.19 -4.60 -19.77
C ALA A 13 4.18 -3.08 -19.48
N TYR A 14 3.70 -2.67 -18.31
CA TYR A 14 3.75 -1.28 -17.86
C TYR A 14 5.19 -0.76 -17.78
N ILE A 15 6.11 -1.52 -17.18
CA ILE A 15 7.52 -1.12 -17.09
C ILE A 15 8.14 -0.98 -18.48
N ASP A 16 7.86 -1.92 -19.38
CA ASP A 16 8.37 -1.89 -20.75
C ASP A 16 7.84 -0.66 -21.51
N GLU A 17 6.55 -0.33 -21.37
CA GLU A 17 5.94 0.86 -21.98
C GLU A 17 6.55 2.18 -21.45
N GLU A 18 6.74 2.30 -20.14
CA GLU A 18 7.37 3.48 -19.51
C GLU A 18 8.82 3.67 -20.00
N ILE A 19 9.57 2.58 -20.19
CA ILE A 19 10.93 2.62 -20.75
C ILE A 19 10.90 3.00 -22.23
N GLU A 20 10.05 2.36 -23.04
CA GLU A 20 9.97 2.57 -24.49
C GLU A 20 9.47 3.98 -24.86
N SER A 21 8.59 4.56 -24.06
CA SER A 21 8.07 5.91 -24.23
C SER A 21 9.02 7.01 -23.73
N SER A 22 10.08 6.63 -23.01
CA SER A 22 11.05 7.55 -22.41
C SER A 22 12.40 7.53 -23.11
N SER A 23 13.17 8.61 -22.96
CA SER A 23 14.55 8.68 -23.46
C SER A 23 15.56 8.29 -22.37
N GLU A 24 16.65 7.63 -22.75
CA GLU A 24 17.76 7.31 -21.84
C GLU A 24 18.27 8.57 -21.12
N GLY A 25 18.53 8.45 -19.81
CA GLY A 25 18.87 9.59 -18.95
C GLY A 25 17.67 10.41 -18.46
N ASN A 26 16.44 10.10 -18.87
CA ASN A 26 15.22 10.64 -18.25
C ASN A 26 14.90 9.86 -16.96
N LEU A 27 14.38 10.55 -15.93
CA LEU A 27 14.00 9.93 -14.67
C LEU A 27 13.09 8.68 -14.84
N THR A 28 12.07 8.75 -15.69
CA THR A 28 11.15 7.62 -15.93
C THR A 28 11.88 6.42 -16.52
N TYR A 29 12.76 6.65 -17.50
CA TYR A 29 13.57 5.60 -18.12
C TYR A 29 14.46 4.90 -17.08
N GLU A 30 15.14 5.69 -16.25
CA GLU A 30 16.07 5.17 -15.24
C GLU A 30 15.34 4.38 -14.14
N LEU A 31 14.22 4.91 -13.65
CA LEU A 31 13.36 4.19 -12.70
C LEU A 31 12.83 2.90 -13.33
N GLY A 32 12.25 2.96 -14.53
CA GLY A 32 11.75 1.79 -15.22
C GLY A 32 12.82 0.70 -15.39
N THR A 33 14.04 1.07 -15.76
CA THR A 33 15.16 0.14 -15.88
C THR A 33 15.52 -0.52 -14.55
N ILE A 34 15.49 0.22 -13.44
CA ILE A 34 15.72 -0.33 -12.09
C ILE A 34 14.60 -1.31 -11.73
N PHE A 35 13.33 -0.94 -11.92
CA PHE A 35 12.18 -1.81 -11.61
C PHE A 35 12.15 -3.07 -12.47
N LYS A 36 12.49 -2.96 -13.77
CA LYS A 36 12.63 -4.11 -14.67
C LYS A 36 13.64 -5.12 -14.14
N ARG A 37 14.77 -4.64 -13.64
CA ARG A 37 15.81 -5.50 -13.04
C ARG A 37 15.43 -6.00 -11.66
N LEU A 38 14.69 -5.22 -10.87
CA LEU A 38 14.17 -5.62 -9.56
C LEU A 38 13.17 -6.78 -9.68
N PHE A 39 12.35 -6.80 -10.73
CA PHE A 39 11.37 -7.88 -10.98
C PHE A 39 11.90 -9.01 -11.86
N ALA A 40 13.16 -8.99 -12.26
CA ALA A 40 13.75 -10.06 -13.06
C ALA A 40 13.89 -11.35 -12.23
N LYS A 41 13.41 -12.47 -12.78
CA LYS A 41 13.39 -13.77 -12.10
C LYS A 41 14.79 -14.32 -11.78
N ASP A 42 15.76 -14.06 -12.65
CA ASP A 42 17.13 -14.57 -12.54
C ASP A 42 18.14 -13.43 -12.63
N GLY A 43 19.05 -13.35 -11.65
CA GLY A 43 20.13 -12.34 -11.65
C GLY A 43 19.65 -10.89 -11.53
N GLY A 44 18.42 -10.68 -11.06
CA GLY A 44 17.82 -9.37 -10.81
C GLY A 44 18.47 -8.60 -9.66
N LEU A 45 17.99 -7.38 -9.44
CA LEU A 45 18.41 -6.57 -8.31
C LEU A 45 17.73 -7.01 -7.02
N THR A 46 18.47 -6.95 -5.91
CA THR A 46 17.83 -6.97 -4.59
C THR A 46 17.14 -5.63 -4.33
N PRO A 47 16.11 -5.58 -3.45
CA PRO A 47 15.53 -4.31 -3.02
C PRO A 47 16.56 -3.31 -2.48
N HIS A 48 17.60 -3.82 -1.80
CA HIS A 48 18.71 -3.02 -1.28
C HIS A 48 19.52 -2.36 -2.40
N ASP A 49 19.92 -3.14 -3.41
CA ASP A 49 20.69 -2.63 -4.55
C ASP A 49 19.87 -1.69 -5.44
N ALA A 50 18.57 -1.94 -5.55
CA ALA A 50 17.62 -1.07 -6.24
C ALA A 50 17.48 0.27 -5.50
N ALA A 51 17.33 0.27 -4.17
CA ALA A 51 17.28 1.50 -3.36
C ALA A 51 18.53 2.36 -3.56
N ARG A 52 19.72 1.74 -3.56
CA ARG A 52 20.98 2.44 -3.82
C ARG A 52 21.08 3.01 -5.23
N GLN A 53 20.56 2.30 -6.23
CA GLN A 53 20.49 2.81 -7.60
C GLN A 53 19.52 3.98 -7.73
N ILE A 54 18.38 3.95 -7.05
CA ILE A 54 17.43 5.07 -7.01
C ILE A 54 18.08 6.32 -6.39
N ASP A 55 18.85 6.17 -5.30
CA ASP A 55 19.61 7.29 -4.70
C ASP A 55 20.70 7.84 -5.65
N ALA A 56 21.33 6.96 -6.43
CA ALA A 56 22.28 7.35 -7.47
C ALA A 56 21.59 8.11 -8.61
N VAL A 57 20.41 7.66 -9.08
CA VAL A 57 19.61 8.39 -10.09
C VAL A 57 19.29 9.80 -9.61
N TYR A 58 18.94 9.99 -8.34
CA TYR A 58 18.79 11.34 -7.80
C TYR A 58 20.09 12.16 -7.92
N SER A 59 21.21 11.61 -7.44
CA SER A 59 22.46 12.36 -7.30
C SER A 59 23.15 12.65 -8.64
N ASP A 60 23.09 11.69 -9.55
CA ASP A 60 23.89 11.67 -10.78
C ASP A 60 23.10 12.17 -12.01
N ILE A 61 21.77 12.08 -11.96
CA ILE A 61 20.90 12.37 -13.11
C ILE A 61 19.92 13.50 -12.78
N TRP A 62 19.04 13.32 -11.79
CA TRP A 62 17.98 14.29 -11.50
C TRP A 62 18.51 15.61 -10.94
N PHE A 63 19.37 15.58 -9.92
CA PHE A 63 19.87 16.78 -9.28
C PHE A 63 20.72 17.66 -10.22
N PRO A 64 21.59 17.09 -11.08
CA PRO A 64 22.33 17.86 -12.08
C PRO A 64 21.48 18.36 -13.25
N LEU A 65 20.31 17.76 -13.52
CA LEU A 65 19.44 18.12 -14.64
C LEU A 65 19.02 19.59 -14.63
N ASP A 66 18.72 20.12 -13.44
CA ASP A 66 18.43 21.54 -13.23
C ASP A 66 19.49 22.16 -12.30
N PRO A 67 20.47 22.90 -12.85
CA PRO A 67 21.50 23.57 -12.06
C PRO A 67 20.96 24.57 -11.03
N THR A 68 19.69 24.95 -11.10
CA THR A 68 19.07 25.83 -10.10
C THR A 68 18.71 25.10 -8.82
N PHE A 69 18.58 23.76 -8.82
CA PHE A 69 18.26 22.97 -7.62
C PHE A 69 19.25 23.19 -6.48
N ARG A 70 20.54 23.44 -6.77
CA ARG A 70 21.55 23.76 -5.74
C ARG A 70 21.26 25.05 -4.95
N PHE A 71 20.43 25.94 -5.50
CA PHE A 71 20.04 27.19 -4.85
C PHE A 71 18.65 27.10 -4.21
N ARG A 72 17.90 26.02 -4.45
CA ARG A 72 16.59 25.80 -3.86
C ARG A 72 16.75 25.04 -2.53
N PRO A 73 16.04 25.42 -1.47
CA PRO A 73 16.11 24.71 -0.18
C PRO A 73 15.70 23.22 -0.27
N ASP A 74 14.78 22.91 -1.19
CA ASP A 74 14.25 21.57 -1.42
C ASP A 74 15.15 20.69 -2.31
N LYS A 75 16.14 21.28 -3.00
CA LYS A 75 17.06 20.59 -3.91
C LYS A 75 16.36 19.76 -4.99
N GLY A 76 15.18 20.19 -5.44
CA GLY A 76 14.38 19.47 -6.44
C GLY A 76 13.81 18.13 -5.94
N MET A 77 13.89 17.85 -4.64
CA MET A 77 13.42 16.61 -4.03
C MET A 77 11.94 16.32 -4.24
N PRO A 78 11.01 17.30 -4.09
CA PRO A 78 9.60 17.00 -4.20
C PRO A 78 9.24 16.36 -5.54
N GLY A 79 9.77 16.88 -6.64
CA GLY A 79 9.53 16.32 -7.98
C GLY A 79 10.07 14.91 -8.16
N PHE A 80 11.28 14.64 -7.66
CA PHE A 80 11.88 13.30 -7.69
C PHE A 80 11.05 12.29 -6.89
N LEU A 81 10.67 12.65 -5.66
CA LEU A 81 9.89 11.78 -4.78
C LEU A 81 8.49 11.53 -5.32
N VAL A 82 7.85 12.53 -5.93
CA VAL A 82 6.55 12.36 -6.61
C VAL A 82 6.66 11.34 -7.72
N ALA A 83 7.61 11.50 -8.65
CA ALA A 83 7.77 10.58 -9.76
C ALA A 83 8.09 9.14 -9.29
N LEU A 84 8.93 9.00 -8.26
CA LEU A 84 9.22 7.69 -7.66
C LEU A 84 7.97 7.05 -7.04
N ASN A 85 7.20 7.83 -6.26
CA ASN A 85 5.98 7.36 -5.62
C ASN A 85 4.92 6.97 -6.67
N GLU A 86 4.73 7.79 -7.71
CA GLU A 86 3.80 7.51 -8.82
C GLU A 86 4.13 6.20 -9.52
N PHE A 87 5.43 5.92 -9.75
CA PHE A 87 5.88 4.67 -10.35
C PHE A 87 5.57 3.46 -9.45
N ILE A 88 5.88 3.56 -8.14
CA ILE A 88 5.60 2.52 -7.16
C ILE A 88 4.08 2.27 -7.03
N PHE A 89 3.27 3.32 -6.93
CA PHE A 89 1.83 3.21 -6.73
C PHE A 89 1.11 2.70 -7.97
N SER A 90 1.57 3.07 -9.17
CA SER A 90 1.06 2.50 -10.42
C SER A 90 1.33 1.00 -10.50
N LEU A 91 2.55 0.57 -10.15
CA LEU A 91 2.85 -0.87 -10.04
C LEU A 91 2.00 -1.56 -8.98
N ALA A 92 1.81 -0.94 -7.81
CA ALA A 92 0.98 -1.50 -6.74
C ALA A 92 -0.49 -1.66 -7.14
N ARG A 93 -1.01 -0.85 -8.07
CA ARG A 93 -2.36 -0.99 -8.65
C ARG A 93 -2.43 -2.10 -9.69
N ILE A 94 -1.43 -2.18 -10.56
CA ILE A 94 -1.40 -3.12 -11.69
C ILE A 94 -1.09 -4.55 -11.25
N LEU A 95 -0.18 -4.71 -10.28
CA LEU A 95 0.19 -6.01 -9.74
C LEU A 95 -0.97 -6.58 -8.93
N ARG A 96 -1.35 -7.84 -9.23
CA ARG A 96 -2.38 -8.52 -8.46
C ARG A 96 -2.04 -8.52 -6.97
N TYR A 97 -3.07 -8.40 -6.13
CA TYR A 97 -2.95 -8.30 -4.68
C TYR A 97 -2.18 -9.47 -4.02
N ASP A 98 -2.18 -10.64 -4.66
CA ASP A 98 -1.52 -11.89 -4.24
C ASP A 98 -0.13 -12.11 -4.87
N ASP A 99 0.36 -11.17 -5.69
CA ASP A 99 1.67 -11.25 -6.34
C ASP A 99 2.81 -10.90 -5.37
N MET A 100 3.87 -11.71 -5.34
CA MET A 100 5.05 -11.49 -4.48
C MET A 100 5.81 -10.19 -4.79
N ARG A 101 5.61 -9.61 -5.97
CA ARG A 101 6.18 -8.31 -6.32
C ARG A 101 5.57 -7.18 -5.48
N GLN A 102 4.35 -7.36 -4.94
CA GLN A 102 3.80 -6.45 -3.93
C GLN A 102 4.69 -6.37 -2.69
N ASP A 103 5.15 -7.52 -2.19
CA ASP A 103 6.07 -7.56 -1.04
C ASP A 103 7.44 -6.96 -1.40
N THR A 104 7.88 -7.16 -2.66
CA THR A 104 9.13 -6.58 -3.18
C THR A 104 9.08 -5.04 -3.21
N LEU A 105 7.93 -4.45 -3.59
CA LEU A 105 7.73 -2.99 -3.54
C LEU A 105 7.82 -2.45 -2.10
N VAL A 106 7.19 -3.13 -1.14
CA VAL A 106 7.23 -2.74 0.27
C VAL A 106 8.64 -2.84 0.82
N GLN A 107 9.37 -3.93 0.50
CA GLN A 107 10.77 -4.08 0.90
C GLN A 107 11.64 -2.99 0.27
N LEU A 108 11.42 -2.62 -0.99
CA LEU A 108 12.16 -1.52 -1.63
C LEU A 108 11.97 -0.21 -0.85
N ILE A 109 10.73 0.11 -0.44
CA ILE A 109 10.48 1.31 0.36
C ILE A 109 11.24 1.25 1.68
N LEU A 110 11.21 0.11 2.38
CA LEU A 110 11.97 -0.08 3.62
C LEU A 110 13.47 0.15 3.42
N GLU A 111 14.06 -0.39 2.35
CA GLU A 111 15.48 -0.17 2.02
C GLU A 111 15.79 1.29 1.69
N ILE A 112 14.87 1.98 1.00
CA ILE A 112 14.99 3.42 0.75
C ILE A 112 15.00 4.20 2.07
N LEU A 113 14.17 3.84 3.05
CA LEU A 113 14.12 4.49 4.37
C LEU A 113 15.43 4.33 5.16
N GLU A 114 16.20 3.29 4.89
CA GLU A 114 17.50 3.00 5.53
C GLU A 114 18.70 3.66 4.82
N LEU A 115 18.48 4.31 3.67
CA LEU A 115 19.54 5.05 2.97
C LEU A 115 20.11 6.20 3.83
N PRO A 116 21.36 6.63 3.57
CA PRO A 116 21.94 7.77 4.25
C PRO A 116 21.04 9.01 4.20
N PRO A 117 20.74 9.63 5.36
CA PRO A 117 19.80 10.74 5.40
C PRO A 117 20.35 11.94 4.63
N ARG A 118 19.53 12.49 3.73
CA ARG A 118 19.82 13.75 3.05
C ARG A 118 18.98 14.86 3.68
N LYS A 119 19.55 16.06 3.81
CA LYS A 119 18.82 17.23 4.33
C LYS A 119 18.29 18.06 3.17
N ALA A 120 17.00 18.35 3.21
CA ALA A 120 16.32 19.32 2.36
C ALA A 120 15.25 20.05 3.18
N GLN A 121 14.82 21.21 2.71
CA GLN A 121 13.69 21.92 3.29
C GLN A 121 12.51 21.83 2.34
N ILE A 122 11.44 21.14 2.74
CA ILE A 122 10.21 20.97 1.95
C ILE A 122 9.11 21.79 2.63
N TRP A 123 8.48 22.70 1.88
CA TRP A 123 7.45 23.63 2.39
C TRP A 123 7.86 24.43 3.65
N GLY A 124 9.14 24.75 3.77
CA GLY A 124 9.67 25.49 4.92
C GLY A 124 10.03 24.61 6.13
N GLU A 125 9.78 23.31 6.08
CA GLU A 125 10.12 22.37 7.15
C GLU A 125 11.42 21.61 6.86
N ASP A 126 12.26 21.45 7.89
CA ASP A 126 13.46 20.63 7.81
C ASP A 126 13.06 19.16 7.64
N CYS A 127 13.38 18.61 6.48
CA CYS A 127 13.10 17.24 6.12
C CYS A 127 14.41 16.43 6.13
N THR A 128 14.39 15.33 6.89
CA THR A 128 15.38 14.27 6.75
C THR A 128 14.84 13.29 5.72
N LEU A 129 15.34 13.43 4.50
CA LEU A 129 14.88 12.69 3.34
C LEU A 129 14.98 11.19 3.55
N TYR A 130 14.04 10.49 2.91
CA TYR A 130 13.67 9.10 3.13
C TYR A 130 13.08 8.85 4.52
N LYS A 131 13.80 9.13 5.63
CA LYS A 131 13.29 8.87 7.00
C LYS A 131 11.97 9.57 7.33
N HIS A 132 11.79 10.77 6.81
CA HIS A 132 10.56 11.55 6.88
C HIS A 132 10.23 12.01 5.48
N ASN A 133 9.57 11.16 4.69
CA ASN A 133 9.14 11.49 3.34
C ASN A 133 7.72 12.10 3.37
N PRO A 134 7.56 13.45 3.37
CA PRO A 134 6.25 14.08 3.36
C PRO A 134 5.48 13.80 2.06
N MET A 135 6.19 13.56 0.95
CA MET A 135 5.56 13.30 -0.35
C MET A 135 4.89 11.93 -0.35
N PHE A 136 5.49 10.91 0.30
CA PHE A 136 4.90 9.57 0.34
C PHE A 136 3.47 9.58 0.89
N ASN A 137 3.26 10.23 2.04
CA ASN A 137 1.92 10.30 2.63
C ASN A 137 0.95 11.11 1.78
N LEU A 138 1.39 12.24 1.22
CA LEU A 138 0.54 13.09 0.39
C LEU A 138 0.11 12.37 -0.90
N ASN A 139 1.07 11.81 -1.64
CA ASN A 139 0.79 11.06 -2.88
C ASN A 139 -0.09 9.84 -2.60
N MET A 140 0.14 9.14 -1.48
CA MET A 140 -0.67 8.00 -1.09
C MET A 140 -2.13 8.41 -0.80
N ASP A 141 -2.33 9.50 -0.04
CA ASP A 141 -3.66 10.01 0.26
C ASP A 141 -4.41 10.38 -1.01
N ASP A 142 -3.75 11.10 -1.92
CA ASP A 142 -4.32 11.49 -3.20
C ASP A 142 -4.68 10.27 -4.04
N ASP A 143 -3.77 9.30 -4.18
CA ASP A 143 -4.00 8.10 -4.97
C ASP A 143 -5.12 7.22 -4.37
N TRP A 144 -5.17 7.08 -3.05
CA TRP A 144 -6.24 6.33 -2.38
C TRP A 144 -7.61 7.00 -2.54
N ASN A 145 -7.68 8.34 -2.45
CA ASN A 145 -8.92 9.08 -2.66
C ASN A 145 -9.39 9.00 -4.12
N MET A 146 -8.47 8.97 -5.09
CA MET A 146 -8.80 8.82 -6.52
C MET A 146 -9.25 7.41 -6.88
N ASN A 147 -8.68 6.39 -6.23
CA ASN A 147 -8.87 4.98 -6.57
C ASN A 147 -9.79 4.21 -5.58
N SER A 148 -10.60 4.94 -4.81
CA SER A 148 -11.63 4.35 -3.96
C SER A 148 -12.70 3.61 -4.79
N PRO A 149 -13.33 2.54 -4.26
CA PRO A 149 -14.23 1.71 -5.04
C PRO A 149 -15.40 2.53 -5.54
N PRO A 150 -15.87 2.30 -6.78
CA PRO A 150 -17.00 3.03 -7.32
C PRO A 150 -18.21 2.88 -6.39
N ASP A 151 -18.90 3.99 -6.13
CA ASP A 151 -20.19 3.93 -5.46
C ASP A 151 -21.20 3.22 -6.37
N ASP A 152 -22.07 2.39 -5.79
CA ASP A 152 -23.17 1.68 -6.49
C ASP A 152 -24.11 2.61 -7.29
N LYS A 153 -23.96 3.93 -7.13
CA LYS A 153 -24.78 4.96 -7.79
C LYS A 153 -24.25 5.38 -9.16
N ASP A 154 -23.04 4.99 -9.55
CA ASP A 154 -22.49 5.35 -10.86
C ASP A 154 -22.99 4.40 -11.96
N ASN A 155 -24.27 4.56 -12.31
CA ASN A 155 -25.01 3.75 -13.29
C ASN A 155 -24.52 3.92 -14.74
N THR A 156 -23.39 4.59 -14.98
CA THR A 156 -22.88 4.87 -16.34
C THR A 156 -21.66 4.06 -16.73
N ALA A 157 -21.00 3.40 -15.76
CA ALA A 157 -19.80 2.60 -16.01
C ALA A 157 -20.14 1.25 -16.67
N SER A 158 -19.29 0.78 -17.57
CA SER A 158 -19.43 -0.57 -18.13
C SER A 158 -19.05 -1.62 -17.08
N ALA A 159 -19.50 -2.87 -17.27
CA ALA A 159 -19.12 -3.97 -16.36
C ALA A 159 -17.60 -4.21 -16.31
N SER A 160 -16.90 -3.93 -17.42
CA SER A 160 -15.44 -4.02 -17.49
C SER A 160 -14.78 -2.92 -16.65
N ASP A 161 -15.26 -1.67 -16.77
CA ASP A 161 -14.72 -0.53 -16.02
C ASP A 161 -14.93 -0.72 -14.50
N VAL A 162 -16.08 -1.29 -14.11
CA VAL A 162 -16.35 -1.63 -12.70
C VAL A 162 -15.38 -2.71 -12.21
N GLN A 163 -15.11 -3.72 -13.03
CA GLN A 163 -14.16 -4.78 -12.68
C GLN A 163 -12.74 -4.24 -12.52
N GLU A 164 -12.26 -3.44 -13.47
CA GLU A 164 -10.93 -2.82 -13.43
C GLU A 164 -10.77 -1.96 -12.18
N LYS A 165 -11.75 -1.09 -11.87
CA LYS A 165 -11.72 -0.29 -10.63
C LYS A 165 -11.74 -1.14 -9.36
N CYS A 166 -12.46 -2.26 -9.37
CA CYS A 166 -12.47 -3.18 -8.24
C CYS A 166 -11.12 -3.86 -8.03
N ASP A 167 -10.44 -4.22 -9.12
CA ASP A 167 -9.12 -4.84 -9.09
C ASP A 167 -8.06 -3.83 -8.66
N ASP A 168 -8.07 -2.61 -9.21
CA ASP A 168 -7.18 -1.51 -8.80
C ASP A 168 -7.31 -1.20 -7.31
N TYR A 169 -8.55 -1.05 -6.83
CA TYR A 169 -8.82 -0.79 -5.41
C TYR A 169 -8.33 -1.93 -4.51
N LEU A 170 -8.55 -3.18 -4.92
CA LEU A 170 -8.11 -4.35 -4.16
C LEU A 170 -6.59 -4.45 -4.13
N ASN A 171 -5.93 -4.33 -5.27
CA ASN A 171 -4.47 -4.42 -5.41
C ASN A 171 -3.79 -3.33 -4.57
N TYR A 172 -4.21 -2.08 -4.74
CA TYR A 172 -3.62 -0.95 -4.03
C TYR A 172 -3.92 -0.98 -2.52
N SER A 173 -5.15 -1.29 -2.11
CA SER A 173 -5.46 -1.39 -0.68
C SER A 173 -4.68 -2.51 0.00
N THR A 174 -4.41 -3.61 -0.71
CA THR A 174 -3.59 -4.71 -0.19
C THR A 174 -2.11 -4.29 -0.08
N PHE A 175 -1.59 -3.49 -1.02
CA PHE A 175 -0.29 -2.84 -0.87
C PHE A 175 -0.23 -1.94 0.37
N LEU A 176 -1.25 -1.09 0.59
CA LEU A 176 -1.33 -0.24 1.79
C LEU A 176 -1.44 -1.06 3.09
N ALA A 177 -2.13 -2.20 3.06
CA ALA A 177 -2.17 -3.14 4.18
C ALA A 177 -0.76 -3.64 4.53
N ARG A 178 0.04 -4.06 3.54
CA ARG A 178 1.43 -4.45 3.75
C ARG A 178 2.30 -3.31 4.27
N CYS A 179 2.13 -2.09 3.73
CA CYS A 179 2.80 -0.88 4.23
C CYS A 179 2.46 -0.61 5.71
N THR A 180 1.20 -0.83 6.10
CA THR A 180 0.72 -0.70 7.48
C THR A 180 1.37 -1.75 8.37
N GLY A 181 1.37 -3.01 7.95
CA GLY A 181 2.01 -4.13 8.66
C GLY A 181 3.52 -3.94 8.84
N ALA A 182 4.19 -3.38 7.84
CA ALA A 182 5.60 -3.00 7.88
C ALA A 182 5.88 -1.74 8.70
N ASN A 183 4.85 -1.12 9.30
CA ASN A 183 4.95 0.05 10.16
C ASN A 183 5.60 1.26 9.46
N LEU A 184 5.38 1.41 8.15
CA LEU A 184 5.90 2.54 7.37
C LEU A 184 5.35 3.89 7.87
N TYR A 185 4.18 3.86 8.50
CA TYR A 185 3.47 5.03 9.01
C TYR A 185 3.82 5.39 10.47
N LYS A 186 4.84 4.75 11.08
CA LYS A 186 5.20 4.96 12.49
C LYS A 186 5.54 6.40 12.88
N ASN A 187 5.92 7.21 11.88
CA ASN A 187 6.29 8.62 12.06
C ASN A 187 5.23 9.58 11.53
N ASP A 188 4.07 9.08 11.09
CA ASP A 188 2.98 9.94 10.64
C ASP A 188 2.47 10.81 11.80
N LYS A 189 2.59 12.13 11.61
CA LYS A 189 2.17 13.17 12.57
C LYS A 189 0.73 13.63 12.33
N THR A 190 0.12 13.26 11.21
CA THR A 190 -1.23 13.69 10.83
C THR A 190 -2.32 12.89 11.54
N GLY A 191 -1.95 11.78 12.18
CA GLY A 191 -2.90 10.88 12.85
C GLY A 191 -3.68 10.01 11.87
N ALA A 192 -3.33 10.03 10.58
CA ALA A 192 -3.95 9.24 9.52
C ALA A 192 -3.38 7.82 9.40
N ARG A 193 -2.38 7.45 10.23
CA ARG A 193 -1.75 6.12 10.27
C ARG A 193 -2.69 4.93 10.05
N TYR A 194 -3.89 4.97 10.64
CA TYR A 194 -4.86 3.88 10.57
C TYR A 194 -6.11 4.23 9.76
N LYS A 195 -6.11 5.35 9.03
CA LYS A 195 -7.24 5.84 8.23
C LYS A 195 -7.67 4.79 7.21
N TYR A 196 -6.72 4.29 6.40
CA TYR A 196 -7.05 3.40 5.28
C TYR A 196 -7.52 2.03 5.74
N CYS A 197 -6.85 1.44 6.74
CA CYS A 197 -7.25 0.14 7.26
C CYS A 197 -8.60 0.21 7.98
N THR A 198 -8.84 1.22 8.82
CA THR A 198 -10.14 1.34 9.51
C THR A 198 -11.28 1.60 8.52
N TYR A 199 -11.07 2.45 7.51
CA TYR A 199 -12.07 2.68 6.47
C TYR A 199 -12.30 1.42 5.62
N GLY A 200 -11.24 0.79 5.11
CA GLY A 200 -11.34 -0.37 4.23
C GLY A 200 -12.01 -1.58 4.90
N ILE A 201 -11.71 -1.83 6.18
CA ILE A 201 -12.37 -2.89 6.94
C ILE A 201 -13.86 -2.57 7.14
N ALA A 202 -14.19 -1.36 7.60
CA ALA A 202 -15.58 -0.95 7.80
C ALA A 202 -16.38 -0.99 6.49
N ASP A 203 -15.80 -0.53 5.38
CA ASP A 203 -16.44 -0.50 4.06
C ASP A 203 -16.79 -1.91 3.56
N GLY A 204 -15.96 -2.91 3.84
CA GLY A 204 -16.21 -4.31 3.47
C GLY A 204 -17.17 -5.06 4.38
N LEU A 205 -17.29 -4.69 5.66
CA LEU A 205 -17.98 -5.50 6.68
C LEU A 205 -19.25 -4.88 7.27
N GLU A 206 -19.29 -3.56 7.40
CA GLU A 206 -20.37 -2.87 8.11
C GLU A 206 -21.55 -2.52 7.19
N LYS A 207 -21.29 -2.37 5.89
CA LYS A 207 -22.30 -2.04 4.89
C LYS A 207 -22.95 -3.30 4.31
N ASP A 208 -24.28 -3.34 4.34
CA ASP A 208 -25.03 -4.34 3.59
C ASP A 208 -24.97 -4.01 2.09
N MET A 209 -24.34 -4.89 1.31
CA MET A 209 -24.14 -4.70 -0.12
C MET A 209 -24.73 -5.88 -0.91
N PRO A 210 -25.30 -5.64 -2.11
CA PRO A 210 -25.68 -6.70 -3.02
C PRO A 210 -24.48 -7.58 -3.40
N ARG A 211 -24.74 -8.84 -3.76
CA ARG A 211 -23.69 -9.70 -4.33
C ARG A 211 -23.23 -9.15 -5.68
N GLY A 212 -21.92 -9.15 -5.90
CA GLY A 212 -21.29 -8.63 -7.11
C GLY A 212 -19.82 -8.29 -6.87
N ASN A 213 -19.16 -7.80 -7.92
CA ASN A 213 -17.72 -7.53 -7.91
C ASN A 213 -17.32 -6.47 -6.88
N ILE A 214 -18.15 -5.44 -6.69
CA ILE A 214 -17.92 -4.37 -5.69
C ILE A 214 -17.93 -4.94 -4.27
N ARG A 215 -18.92 -5.76 -3.92
CA ARG A 215 -18.96 -6.41 -2.60
C ARG A 215 -17.77 -7.36 -2.43
N ARG A 216 -17.44 -8.14 -3.46
CA ARG A 216 -16.30 -9.05 -3.44
C ARG A 216 -15.00 -8.31 -3.17
N SER A 217 -14.69 -7.25 -3.93
CA SER A 217 -13.45 -6.48 -3.76
C SER A 217 -13.37 -5.84 -2.38
N ARG A 218 -14.46 -5.23 -1.87
CA ARG A 218 -14.48 -4.61 -0.53
C ARG A 218 -14.27 -5.63 0.60
N ILE A 219 -14.88 -6.81 0.53
CA ILE A 219 -14.65 -7.87 1.54
C ILE A 219 -13.21 -8.38 1.48
N LEU A 220 -12.66 -8.58 0.28
CA LEU A 220 -11.27 -8.99 0.12
C LEU A 220 -10.31 -7.91 0.63
N VAL A 221 -10.58 -6.62 0.41
CA VAL A 221 -9.81 -5.52 0.99
C VAL A 221 -9.83 -5.58 2.52
N ALA A 222 -11.02 -5.71 3.12
CA ALA A 222 -11.16 -5.84 4.56
C ALA A 222 -10.34 -7.02 5.11
N ALA A 223 -10.46 -8.20 4.47
CA ALA A 223 -9.70 -9.38 4.87
C ALA A 223 -8.19 -9.15 4.75
N ASN A 224 -7.71 -8.58 3.64
CA ASN A 224 -6.29 -8.33 3.41
C ASN A 224 -5.68 -7.33 4.41
N TYR A 225 -6.44 -6.34 4.89
CA TYR A 225 -5.98 -5.49 5.99
C TYR A 225 -5.72 -6.29 7.27
N ILE A 226 -6.55 -7.27 7.60
CA ILE A 226 -6.28 -8.15 8.74
C ILE A 226 -5.11 -9.11 8.46
N LEU A 227 -5.04 -9.71 7.27
CA LEU A 227 -3.99 -10.65 6.90
C LEU A 227 -2.59 -10.03 6.98
N PHE A 228 -2.42 -8.80 6.48
CA PHE A 228 -1.11 -8.16 6.39
C PHE A 228 -0.83 -7.15 7.50
N SER A 229 -1.86 -6.60 8.15
CA SER A 229 -1.69 -5.57 9.19
C SER A 229 -2.48 -5.82 10.47
N GLY A 230 -3.01 -7.04 10.68
CA GLY A 230 -3.87 -7.37 11.83
C GLY A 230 -3.29 -6.98 13.18
N GLN A 231 -1.99 -7.19 13.41
CA GLN A 231 -1.32 -6.76 14.65
C GLN A 231 -1.39 -5.24 14.83
N ALA A 232 -1.02 -4.46 13.80
CA ALA A 232 -1.03 -3.01 13.86
C ALA A 232 -2.45 -2.45 14.06
N VAL A 233 -3.45 -3.06 13.41
CA VAL A 233 -4.86 -2.70 13.58
C VAL A 233 -5.35 -3.02 14.99
N ARG A 234 -4.98 -4.17 15.54
CA ARG A 234 -5.29 -4.53 16.93
C ARG A 234 -4.64 -3.55 17.90
N ASP A 235 -3.34 -3.30 17.76
CA ASP A 235 -2.61 -2.38 18.64
C ASP A 235 -3.26 -1.00 18.64
N TYR A 236 -3.72 -0.52 17.49
CA TYR A 236 -4.53 0.69 17.40
C TYR A 236 -5.83 0.58 18.22
N CYS A 237 -6.61 -0.48 18.03
CA CYS A 237 -7.89 -0.67 18.72
C CYS A 237 -7.74 -0.79 20.25
N TYR A 238 -6.56 -1.23 20.72
CA TYR A 238 -6.24 -1.39 22.13
C TYR A 238 -5.35 -0.27 22.69
N SER A 239 -4.94 0.71 21.87
CA SER A 239 -4.04 1.80 22.27
C SER A 239 -4.65 2.81 23.24
N HIS A 240 -5.98 2.86 23.37
CA HIS A 240 -6.67 3.76 24.28
C HIS A 240 -7.10 3.05 25.57
N PRO A 241 -7.14 3.77 26.72
CA PRO A 241 -7.63 3.24 27.98
C PRO A 241 -9.03 2.63 27.84
N SER A 242 -9.24 1.47 28.45
CA SER A 242 -10.46 0.66 28.33
C SER A 242 -11.72 1.36 28.86
N ASP A 243 -11.53 2.24 29.83
CA ASP A 243 -12.59 3.00 30.49
C ASP A 243 -13.01 4.24 29.68
N SER A 244 -12.14 4.71 28.77
CA SER A 244 -12.42 5.84 27.88
C SER A 244 -13.44 5.50 26.80
N ASP A 245 -14.29 6.46 26.44
CA ASP A 245 -15.26 6.30 25.34
C ASP A 245 -14.59 6.00 23.99
N ARG A 246 -13.35 6.44 23.81
CA ARG A 246 -12.56 6.14 22.61
C ARG A 246 -12.09 4.69 22.61
N GLY A 247 -11.54 4.21 23.72
CA GLY A 247 -11.07 2.83 23.86
C GLY A 247 -12.19 1.81 23.77
N LYS A 248 -13.36 2.08 24.38
CA LYS A 248 -14.55 1.23 24.24
C LYS A 248 -14.96 1.10 22.77
N ARG A 249 -15.17 2.23 22.08
CA ARG A 249 -15.56 2.22 20.66
C ARG A 249 -14.55 1.49 19.77
N ALA A 250 -13.26 1.67 20.01
CA ALA A 250 -12.23 1.02 19.20
C ALA A 250 -12.21 -0.51 19.40
N ARG A 251 -12.43 -0.99 20.62
CA ARG A 251 -12.56 -2.43 20.92
C ARG A 251 -13.87 -3.01 20.42
N ASP A 252 -14.97 -2.28 20.54
CA ASP A 252 -16.27 -2.68 19.99
C ASP A 252 -16.19 -2.84 18.47
N MET A 253 -15.49 -1.94 17.79
CA MET A 253 -15.21 -2.00 16.36
C MET A 253 -14.40 -3.26 15.99
N TRP A 254 -13.32 -3.56 16.72
CA TRP A 254 -12.53 -4.80 16.52
C TRP A 254 -13.39 -6.06 16.67
N ASN A 255 -14.21 -6.14 17.72
CA ASN A 255 -15.09 -7.28 17.95
C ASN A 255 -16.18 -7.40 16.88
N LEU A 256 -16.78 -6.28 16.47
CA LEU A 256 -17.76 -6.25 15.38
C LEU A 256 -17.17 -6.82 14.09
N TRP A 257 -15.97 -6.39 13.71
CA TRP A 257 -15.31 -6.88 12.50
C TRP A 257 -15.02 -8.38 12.58
N LYS A 258 -14.55 -8.86 13.74
CA LYS A 258 -14.31 -10.29 14.00
C LYS A 258 -15.58 -11.11 13.79
N GLU A 259 -16.70 -10.70 14.39
CA GLU A 259 -18.01 -11.35 14.24
C GLU A 259 -18.50 -11.32 12.77
N LYS A 260 -18.30 -10.21 12.07
CA LYS A 260 -18.68 -10.08 10.65
C LYS A 260 -17.88 -11.01 9.74
N PHE A 261 -16.58 -11.16 9.97
CA PHE A 261 -15.76 -12.11 9.21
C PHE A 261 -16.22 -13.55 9.43
N GLU A 262 -16.52 -13.95 10.66
CA GLU A 262 -17.08 -15.27 10.98
C GLU A 262 -18.40 -15.50 10.24
N ALA A 263 -19.33 -14.54 10.34
CA ALA A 263 -20.64 -14.65 9.68
C ALA A 263 -20.52 -14.78 8.14
N ILE A 264 -19.58 -14.06 7.50
CA ILE A 264 -19.35 -14.18 6.06
C ILE A 264 -18.71 -15.54 5.72
N ALA A 265 -17.73 -15.99 6.52
CA ALA A 265 -17.06 -17.27 6.33
C ALA A 265 -18.03 -18.47 6.41
N ASP A 266 -19.07 -18.38 7.24
CA ASP A 266 -20.10 -19.42 7.41
C ASP A 266 -21.26 -19.32 6.42
N GLY A 267 -21.29 -18.28 5.57
CA GLY A 267 -22.32 -18.09 4.55
C GLY A 267 -22.42 -19.26 3.56
N GLN A 268 -23.62 -19.79 3.34
CA GLN A 268 -23.84 -20.98 2.50
C GLN A 268 -23.56 -20.73 1.01
N ASP A 269 -24.00 -19.59 0.48
CA ASP A 269 -23.87 -19.24 -0.94
C ASP A 269 -22.80 -18.16 -1.20
N GLU A 270 -21.76 -18.12 -0.37
CA GLU A 270 -20.68 -17.15 -0.48
C GLU A 270 -19.56 -17.67 -1.41
N ASP A 271 -18.89 -16.75 -2.10
CA ASP A 271 -17.79 -17.08 -3.01
C ASP A 271 -16.64 -17.80 -2.25
N PRO A 272 -16.08 -18.91 -2.77
CA PRO A 272 -15.05 -19.68 -2.08
C PRO A 272 -13.81 -18.88 -1.66
N GLU A 273 -13.37 -17.93 -2.48
CA GLU A 273 -12.22 -17.07 -2.19
C GLU A 273 -12.56 -16.09 -1.06
N ILE A 274 -13.77 -15.52 -1.08
CA ILE A 274 -14.27 -14.70 0.02
C ILE A 274 -14.27 -15.51 1.32
N LYS A 275 -14.84 -16.72 1.30
CA LYS A 275 -14.92 -17.58 2.49
C LYS A 275 -13.55 -17.92 3.05
N ASP A 276 -12.60 -18.27 2.19
CA ASP A 276 -11.23 -18.58 2.61
C ASP A 276 -10.53 -17.35 3.22
N ALA A 277 -10.62 -16.20 2.54
CA ALA A 277 -10.03 -14.96 3.01
C ALA A 277 -10.63 -14.50 4.35
N THR A 278 -11.95 -14.51 4.50
CA THR A 278 -12.61 -14.09 5.75
C THR A 278 -12.35 -15.07 6.89
N LYS A 279 -12.31 -16.39 6.60
CA LYS A 279 -11.95 -17.39 7.60
C LYS A 279 -10.52 -17.22 8.11
N LYS A 280 -9.56 -16.94 7.21
CA LYS A 280 -8.16 -16.66 7.59
C LYS A 280 -8.06 -15.37 8.40
N ALA A 281 -8.72 -14.29 7.96
CA ALA A 281 -8.78 -13.03 8.69
C ALA A 281 -9.36 -13.22 10.11
N HIS A 282 -10.50 -13.89 10.24
CA HIS A 282 -11.10 -14.22 11.53
C HIS A 282 -10.14 -15.00 12.42
N SER A 283 -9.47 -16.02 11.87
CA SER A 283 -8.51 -16.84 12.63
C SER A 283 -7.35 -16.01 13.20
N ILE A 284 -6.80 -15.08 12.40
CA ILE A 284 -5.77 -14.14 12.86
C ILE A 284 -6.29 -13.26 13.99
N MET A 285 -7.51 -12.71 13.87
CA MET A 285 -8.07 -11.85 14.93
C MET A 285 -8.25 -12.63 16.24
N VAL A 286 -8.71 -13.88 16.18
CA VAL A 286 -8.85 -14.77 17.35
C VAL A 286 -7.49 -15.08 17.97
N GLU A 287 -6.47 -15.38 17.15
CA GLU A 287 -5.11 -15.64 17.62
C GLU A 287 -4.49 -14.40 18.30
N LEU A 288 -4.68 -13.22 17.71
CA LEU A 288 -4.19 -11.96 18.27
C LEU A 288 -4.88 -11.60 19.60
N ASP A 289 -6.17 -11.93 19.76
CA ASP A 289 -6.87 -11.75 21.04
C ASP A 289 -6.38 -12.75 22.10
N ALA A 290 -6.12 -14.00 21.71
CA ALA A 290 -5.65 -15.06 22.61
C ALA A 290 -4.20 -14.87 23.05
N SER A 291 -3.35 -14.28 22.20
CA SER A 291 -1.93 -14.01 22.47
C SER A 291 -1.69 -12.77 23.33
N GLY A 292 -2.74 -12.14 23.86
CA GLY A 292 -2.66 -10.92 24.65
C GLY A 292 -1.59 -10.95 25.73
N HIS A 293 -0.46 -10.28 25.46
CA HIS A 293 0.28 -9.59 26.50
C HIS A 293 -0.64 -8.49 27.03
N ASP A 294 -1.09 -8.65 28.27
CA ASP A 294 -1.31 -7.52 29.15
C ASP A 294 -0.06 -6.64 29.03
N VAL A 295 -0.20 -5.48 28.38
CA VAL A 295 0.82 -4.45 28.47
C VAL A 295 0.82 -4.06 29.93
N ASP A 296 1.82 -4.56 30.65
CA ASP A 296 2.08 -4.25 32.05
C ASP A 296 1.93 -2.74 32.23
N GLU A 297 0.90 -2.33 32.97
CA GLU A 297 0.80 -1.02 33.61
C GLU A 297 1.88 -0.94 34.69
N SER A 298 3.15 -1.04 34.31
CA SER A 298 4.27 -0.79 35.19
C SER A 298 5.49 -0.38 34.37
N THR A 299 5.55 0.90 34.02
CA THR A 299 6.64 1.75 34.49
C THR A 299 6.32 3.21 34.22
N SER A 300 6.33 3.95 35.32
CA SER A 300 6.20 5.40 35.46
C SER A 300 7.36 6.17 34.85
#